data_AF-A0A8J7KP57-F1
#
_entry.id   AF-A0A8J7KP57-F1
#
_cell.length_a   1.000
_cell.length_b   1.000
_cell.length_c   1.000
_cell.angle_alpha   90.00
_cell.angle_beta   90.00
_cell.angle_gamma   90.00
#
_symmetry.space_group_name_H-M   'P 1'
#
loop_
_entity.id
_entity.type
_entity.pdbx_description
1 polymer ?
#
loop_
_entity_poly.entity_id
_entity_poly.type
_entity_poly.pdbx_seq_one_letter_code
_entity_poly.pdbx_strand_id
1 'polypeptide(L)'
;MRFYRQRTSIPYFYGRYKYCENKRLTIMFVVIDCGSTNTRLYLIKDQAVISKNEIPVGVNSTAATGNNVALKEGIATGFQQLLTQESLTLNDVRFAIASGMITSNLGLVEIPHLTAPVNIDDLATFARQYRDPAIFPIDIPVVFIPGIKNAAGKGSHRWI
;
A
#
# COMPACT_ATOMS: atom_id res chain seq x y z
N MET A 1 -31.16 26.40 -16.40
CA MET A 1 -30.50 25.14 -16.81
C MET A 1 -29.27 24.94 -15.92
N ARG A 2 -29.33 24.02 -14.94
CA ARG A 2 -28.18 23.61 -14.11
C ARG A 2 -27.71 22.26 -14.63
N PHE A 3 -26.46 22.19 -15.11
CA PHE A 3 -25.81 20.95 -15.51
C PHE A 3 -25.54 20.09 -14.27
N TYR A 4 -26.19 18.93 -14.17
CA TYR A 4 -25.86 17.90 -13.19
C TYR A 4 -24.67 17.11 -13.75
N ARG A 5 -23.48 17.29 -13.15
CA ARG A 5 -22.29 16.51 -13.49
C ARG A 5 -22.49 15.10 -12.93
N GLN A 6 -22.66 14.11 -13.81
CA GLN A 6 -22.74 12.71 -13.43
C GLN A 6 -21.43 12.31 -12.72
N ARG A 7 -21.53 11.89 -11.46
CA ARG A 7 -20.44 11.19 -10.76
C ARG A 7 -20.43 9.76 -11.28
N THR A 8 -19.40 9.40 -12.03
CA THR A 8 -19.07 8.01 -12.34
C THR A 8 -18.72 7.31 -11.03
N SER A 9 -19.54 6.34 -10.63
CA SER A 9 -19.38 5.55 -9.42
C SER A 9 -18.25 4.55 -9.58
N ILE A 10 -17.23 4.66 -8.72
CA ILE A 10 -16.21 3.63 -8.51
C ILE A 10 -16.93 2.39 -7.93
N PRO A 11 -16.71 1.17 -8.45
CA PRO A 11 -17.34 -0.02 -7.92
C PRO A 11 -16.76 -0.33 -6.52
N TYR A 12 -17.60 -0.19 -5.50
CA TYR A 12 -17.30 -0.67 -4.15
C TYR A 12 -17.18 -2.20 -4.17
N PHE A 13 -15.95 -2.70 -4.00
CA PHE A 13 -15.64 -4.11 -3.77
C PHE A 13 -16.06 -4.50 -2.33
N TYR A 14 -17.34 -4.75 -2.11
CA TYR A 14 -17.81 -5.41 -0.89
C TYR A 14 -18.64 -6.65 -1.26
N GLY A 15 -17.98 -7.81 -1.16
CA GLY A 15 -18.64 -9.11 -1.17
C GLY A 15 -19.61 -9.26 0.00
N ARG A 16 -20.74 -9.92 -0.28
CA ARG A 16 -21.90 -10.20 0.60
C ARG A 16 -21.55 -10.46 2.07
N TYR A 17 -21.91 -9.51 2.94
CA TYR A 17 -22.22 -9.77 4.34
C TYR A 17 -23.67 -9.34 4.59
N LYS A 18 -24.49 -10.26 5.11
CA LYS A 18 -25.87 -9.97 5.53
C LYS A 18 -25.82 -8.98 6.70
N TYR A 19 -26.36 -7.78 6.51
CA TYR A 19 -26.47 -6.74 7.53
C TYR A 19 -27.65 -7.03 8.46
N CYS A 20 -27.41 -7.07 9.77
CA CYS A 20 -28.40 -6.74 10.80
C CYS A 20 -28.21 -5.27 11.20
N GLU A 21 -29.30 -4.58 11.52
CA GLU A 21 -29.40 -3.12 11.70
C GLU A 21 -28.38 -2.51 12.69
N ASN A 22 -27.85 -1.34 12.28
CA ASN A 22 -27.21 -0.29 13.10
C ASN A 22 -25.92 -0.63 13.89
N LYS A 23 -24.92 -1.23 13.23
CA LYS A 23 -23.50 -1.00 13.60
C LYS A 23 -22.77 -0.42 12.40
N ARG A 24 -22.34 0.84 12.51
CA ARG A 24 -21.36 1.41 11.56
C ARG A 24 -20.10 0.54 11.68
N LEU A 25 -19.79 -0.23 10.65
CA LEU A 25 -18.58 -1.05 10.65
C LEU A 25 -17.39 -0.09 10.71
N THR A 26 -16.73 -0.02 11.87
CA THR A 26 -15.44 0.67 11.98
C THR A 26 -14.45 -0.06 11.08
N ILE A 27 -13.90 0.65 10.11
CA ILE A 27 -12.90 0.10 9.20
C ILE A 27 -11.53 0.40 9.79
N MET A 28 -10.74 -0.66 9.95
CA MET A 28 -9.37 -0.57 10.41
C MET A 28 -8.43 -1.24 9.41
N PHE A 29 -7.39 -0.53 9.00
CA PHE A 29 -6.42 -0.97 8.00
C PHE A 29 -5.05 -0.33 8.26
N VAL A 30 -4.00 -0.88 7.67
CA VAL A 30 -2.64 -0.33 7.80
C VAL A 30 -2.18 0.29 6.48
N VAL A 31 -1.57 1.47 6.54
CA VAL A 31 -0.86 2.06 5.39
C VAL A 31 0.65 1.89 5.60
N ILE A 32 1.34 1.39 4.58
CA ILE A 32 2.78 1.13 4.57
C ILE A 32 3.43 2.03 3.52
N ASP A 33 4.27 2.95 3.98
CA ASP A 33 5.13 3.80 3.16
C ASP A 33 6.56 3.30 3.28
N CYS A 34 7.07 2.65 2.24
CA CYS A 34 8.41 2.08 2.23
C CYS A 34 9.31 2.88 1.30
N GLY A 35 10.35 3.48 1.87
CA GLY A 35 11.42 4.12 1.12
C GLY A 35 12.61 3.20 0.90
N SER A 36 13.71 3.80 0.43
CA SER A 36 14.99 3.12 0.28
C SER A 36 15.59 2.71 1.62
N THR A 37 15.49 3.56 2.65
CA THR A 37 16.18 3.38 3.94
C THR A 37 15.25 2.97 5.08
N ASN A 38 14.00 3.45 5.06
CA ASN A 38 13.07 3.30 6.16
C ASN A 38 11.69 2.89 5.65
N THR A 39 10.92 2.24 6.51
CA THR A 39 9.52 1.92 6.26
C THR A 39 8.67 2.45 7.40
N ARG A 40 7.57 3.13 7.06
CA ARG A 40 6.60 3.67 8.00
C ARG A 40 5.30 2.90 7.89
N LEU A 41 4.71 2.59 9.03
CA LEU A 41 3.41 1.94 9.12
C LEU A 41 2.46 2.85 9.90
N TYR A 42 1.25 3.03 9.38
CA TYR A 42 0.21 3.83 9.99
C TYR A 42 -1.03 2.95 10.18
N LEU A 43 -1.49 2.81 11.42
CA LEU A 43 -2.75 2.15 11.70
C LEU A 43 -3.87 3.17 11.60
N ILE A 44 -4.81 2.94 10.69
CA ILE A 44 -5.95 3.81 10.41
C ILE A 44 -7.21 3.19 10.99
N LYS A 45 -7.98 3.97 11.75
CA LYS A 45 -9.32 3.62 12.25
C LYS A 45 -10.27 4.76 11.90
N ASP A 46 -11.35 4.46 11.17
CA ASP A 46 -12.38 5.45 10.82
C ASP A 46 -11.82 6.75 10.19
N GLN A 47 -10.82 6.61 9.31
CA GLN A 47 -10.08 7.68 8.61
C GLN A 47 -9.10 8.50 9.47
N ALA A 48 -8.90 8.14 10.74
CA ALA A 48 -7.88 8.74 11.59
C ALA A 48 -6.67 7.80 11.76
N VAL A 49 -5.47 8.37 11.75
CA VAL A 49 -4.27 7.65 12.21
C VAL A 49 -4.39 7.52 13.72
N ILE A 50 -4.49 6.28 14.22
CA ILE A 50 -4.52 6.01 15.67
C ILE A 50 -3.16 5.59 16.21
N SER A 51 -2.29 5.06 15.36
CA SER A 51 -0.95 4.64 15.74
C SER A 51 0.02 4.71 14.56
N LYS A 52 1.30 4.93 14.84
CA LYS A 52 2.39 5.01 13.84
C LYS A 52 3.59 4.25 14.34
N ASN A 53 4.26 3.55 13.43
CA ASN A 53 5.57 2.97 13.65
C ASN A 53 6.52 3.31 12.48
N GLU A 54 7.81 3.38 12.75
CA GLU A 54 8.86 3.62 11.76
C GLU A 54 10.03 2.69 12.02
N ILE A 55 10.32 1.80 11.06
CA ILE A 55 11.40 0.83 11.13
C ILE A 55 12.58 1.30 10.27
N PRO A 56 13.83 1.18 10.73
CA PRO A 56 15.03 1.57 9.99
C PRO A 56 15.42 0.53 8.93
N VAL A 57 14.44 0.06 8.17
CA VAL A 57 14.59 -0.91 7.08
C VAL A 57 13.76 -0.45 5.90
N GLY A 58 14.39 -0.36 4.72
CA GLY A 58 13.77 -0.09 3.43
C GLY A 58 14.40 -0.96 2.35
N VAL A 59 14.08 -0.74 1.07
CA VAL A 59 14.53 -1.65 0.00
C VAL A 59 16.04 -1.75 -0.19
N ASN A 60 16.83 -0.83 0.37
CA ASN A 60 18.29 -0.93 0.35
C ASN A 60 18.79 -2.17 1.10
N SER A 61 18.03 -2.71 2.07
CA SER A 61 18.37 -3.98 2.71
C SER A 61 18.40 -5.13 1.69
N THR A 62 17.56 -5.06 0.66
CA THR A 62 17.51 -6.05 -0.44
C THR A 62 18.65 -5.87 -1.42
N ALA A 63 19.03 -4.63 -1.74
CA ALA A 63 20.21 -4.38 -2.56
C ALA A 63 21.49 -4.93 -1.92
N ALA A 64 21.60 -4.85 -0.58
CA ALA A 64 22.78 -5.33 0.15
C ALA A 64 22.89 -6.86 0.22
N THR A 65 21.78 -7.59 0.31
CA THR A 65 21.77 -9.05 0.53
C THR A 65 21.37 -9.86 -0.70
N GLY A 66 20.81 -9.22 -1.72
CA GLY A 66 20.22 -9.87 -2.90
C GLY A 66 18.85 -10.52 -2.65
N ASN A 67 18.23 -10.35 -1.47
CA ASN A 67 16.91 -10.90 -1.15
C ASN A 67 16.09 -9.96 -0.24
N ASN A 68 14.77 -10.17 -0.14
CA ASN A 68 13.87 -9.30 0.65
C ASN A 68 13.54 -9.82 2.06
N VAL A 69 14.35 -10.73 2.61
CA VAL A 69 14.10 -11.32 3.94
C VAL A 69 14.10 -10.24 5.03
N ALA A 70 15.15 -9.42 5.11
CA ALA A 70 15.24 -8.35 6.12
C ALA A 70 14.09 -7.33 6.01
N LEU A 71 13.64 -7.03 4.79
CA LEU A 71 12.49 -6.15 4.57
C LEU A 71 11.19 -6.78 5.09
N LYS A 72 10.96 -8.06 4.79
CA LYS A 72 9.79 -8.81 5.30
C LYS A 72 9.78 -8.90 6.82
N GLU A 73 10.91 -9.25 7.43
CA GLU A 73 11.05 -9.33 8.88
C GLU A 73 10.84 -7.98 9.57
N GLY A 74 11.40 -6.91 8.98
CA GLY A 74 11.19 -5.54 9.44
C GLY A 74 9.71 -5.17 9.42
N ILE A 75 9.04 -5.37 8.27
CA ILE A 75 7.59 -5.08 8.13
C ILE A 75 6.78 -5.90 9.12
N ALA A 76 7.07 -7.19 9.27
CA ALA A 76 6.36 -8.06 10.21
C ALA A 76 6.49 -7.57 11.66
N THR A 77 7.72 -7.21 12.05
CA THR A 77 8.02 -6.66 13.37
C THR A 77 7.28 -5.34 13.60
N GLY A 78 7.36 -4.41 12.64
CA GLY A 78 6.69 -3.12 12.73
C GLY A 78 5.17 -3.23 12.83
N PHE A 79 4.59 -4.20 12.12
CA PHE A 79 3.16 -4.49 12.17
C PHE A 79 2.73 -5.06 13.53
N GLN A 80 3.47 -6.03 14.06
CA GLN A 80 3.20 -6.61 15.38
C GLN A 80 3.32 -5.57 16.51
N GLN A 81 4.30 -4.66 16.40
CA GLN A 81 4.46 -3.55 17.34
C GLN A 81 3.25 -2.61 17.31
N LEU A 82 2.72 -2.26 16.12
CA LEU A 82 1.50 -1.45 16.00
C LEU A 82 0.30 -2.13 16.67
N LEU A 83 0.09 -3.42 16.42
CA LEU A 83 -1.01 -4.17 17.03
C LEU A 83 -0.87 -4.22 18.56
N THR A 84 0.34 -4.48 19.05
CA THR A 84 0.63 -4.55 20.49
C THR A 84 0.38 -3.22 21.19
N GLN A 85 0.80 -2.10 20.59
CA GLN A 85 0.60 -0.76 21.13
C GLN A 85 -0.87 -0.43 21.36
N GLU A 86 -1.74 -0.86 20.45
CA GLU A 86 -3.18 -0.59 20.51
C GLU A 86 -4.00 -1.74 21.15
N SER A 87 -3.32 -2.76 21.69
CA SER A 87 -3.96 -3.96 22.25
C SER A 87 -4.91 -4.66 21.25
N LEU A 88 -4.49 -4.73 19.99
CA LEU A 88 -5.23 -5.31 18.87
C LEU A 88 -4.66 -6.67 18.45
N THR A 89 -5.46 -7.39 17.67
CA THR A 89 -5.07 -8.63 17.01
C THR A 89 -5.13 -8.46 15.50
N LEU A 90 -4.60 -9.45 14.76
CA LEU A 90 -4.67 -9.42 13.31
C LEU A 90 -6.10 -9.40 12.76
N ASN A 91 -7.05 -10.01 13.49
CA ASN A 91 -8.46 -10.06 13.10
C ASN A 91 -9.15 -8.69 13.10
N ASP A 92 -8.57 -7.71 13.80
CA ASP A 92 -9.06 -6.34 13.83
C ASP A 92 -8.69 -5.56 12.56
N VAL A 93 -7.62 -5.97 11.87
CA VAL A 93 -7.12 -5.30 10.68
C VAL A 93 -7.66 -5.96 9.41
N ARG A 94 -8.39 -5.19 8.59
CA ARG A 94 -9.08 -5.71 7.41
C ARG A 94 -8.15 -5.97 6.22
N PHE A 95 -7.15 -5.11 6.03
CA PHE A 95 -6.19 -5.16 4.93
C PHE A 95 -5.05 -4.17 5.19
N ALA A 96 -4.03 -4.20 4.34
CA ALA A 96 -2.99 -3.18 4.24
C ALA A 96 -2.99 -2.50 2.87
N ILE A 97 -2.52 -1.26 2.80
CA ILE A 97 -2.18 -0.55 1.56
C ILE A 97 -0.69 -0.25 1.62
N ALA A 98 0.04 -0.58 0.56
CA ALA A 98 1.49 -0.40 0.48
C ALA A 98 1.87 0.42 -0.74
N SER A 99 2.81 1.35 -0.56
CA SER A 99 3.30 2.23 -1.62
C SER A 99 4.76 2.62 -1.41
N GLY A 100 5.35 3.25 -2.42
CA GLY A 100 6.75 3.65 -2.42
C GLY A 100 7.65 2.58 -3.05
N MET A 101 8.88 2.49 -2.59
CA MET A 101 9.88 1.56 -3.13
C MET A 101 9.52 0.08 -2.91
N ILE A 102 8.58 -0.24 -2.01
CA ILE A 102 8.09 -1.61 -1.82
C ILE A 102 7.49 -2.24 -3.08
N THR A 103 7.08 -1.41 -4.06
CA THR A 103 6.57 -1.87 -5.36
C THR A 103 7.62 -1.87 -6.47
N SER A 104 8.90 -1.65 -6.13
CA SER A 104 10.02 -1.75 -7.07
C SER A 104 10.52 -3.19 -7.23
N ASN A 105 11.45 -3.40 -8.15
CA ASN A 105 12.16 -4.68 -8.31
C ASN A 105 12.99 -5.08 -7.07
N LEU A 106 13.32 -4.14 -6.19
CA LEU A 106 13.99 -4.40 -4.90
C LEU A 106 13.00 -4.54 -3.73
N GLY A 107 11.71 -4.36 -3.99
CA GLY A 107 10.66 -4.41 -2.99
C GLY A 107 10.14 -5.83 -2.70
N LEU A 108 8.87 -5.91 -2.34
CA LEU A 108 8.19 -7.20 -2.11
C LEU A 108 7.64 -7.79 -3.41
N VAL A 109 7.14 -6.94 -4.29
CA VAL A 109 6.64 -7.30 -5.62
C VAL A 109 6.79 -6.11 -6.55
N GLU A 110 7.27 -6.34 -7.77
CA GLU A 110 7.37 -5.28 -8.76
C GLU A 110 6.00 -4.98 -9.36
N ILE A 111 5.53 -3.75 -9.17
CA ILE A 111 4.33 -3.23 -9.82
C ILE A 111 4.77 -2.25 -10.92
N PRO A 112 4.38 -2.47 -12.19
CA PRO A 112 4.77 -1.57 -13.28
C PRO A 112 4.35 -0.12 -13.02
N HIS A 113 5.27 0.81 -13.28
CA HIS A 113 5.02 2.24 -13.16
C HIS A 113 4.04 2.72 -14.25
N LEU A 114 3.11 3.59 -13.87
CA LEU A 114 2.25 4.31 -14.81
C LEU A 114 3.01 5.48 -15.44
N THR A 115 2.73 5.78 -16.70
CA THR A 115 3.38 6.90 -17.41
C THR A 115 2.49 8.14 -17.35
N ALA A 116 3.03 9.25 -16.84
CA ALA A 116 2.33 10.53 -16.73
C ALA A 116 1.82 11.05 -18.09
N PRO A 117 0.68 11.77 -18.13
CA PRO A 117 -0.17 12.16 -16.99
C PRO A 117 -1.02 11.00 -16.44
N VAL A 118 -1.20 10.97 -15.11
CA VAL A 118 -1.94 9.94 -14.36
C VAL A 118 -2.85 10.63 -13.36
N ASN A 119 -4.11 10.20 -13.27
CA ASN A 119 -5.06 10.67 -12.27
C ASN A 119 -5.23 9.65 -11.11
N ILE A 120 -6.04 9.98 -10.11
CA ILE A 120 -6.24 9.11 -8.94
C ILE A 120 -6.99 7.81 -9.27
N ASP A 121 -7.90 7.85 -10.24
CA ASP A 121 -8.66 6.67 -10.69
C ASP A 121 -7.74 5.69 -11.44
N ASP A 122 -6.74 6.20 -12.15
CA ASP A 122 -5.70 5.38 -12.79
C ASP A 122 -4.89 4.61 -11.73
N LEU A 123 -4.41 5.30 -10.68
CA LEU A 123 -3.69 4.65 -9.57
C LEU A 123 -4.53 3.56 -8.90
N ALA A 124 -5.81 3.83 -8.65
CA ALA A 124 -6.73 2.86 -8.06
C ALA A 124 -6.98 1.66 -8.99
N THR A 125 -7.13 1.91 -10.29
CA THR A 125 -7.37 0.86 -11.31
C THR A 125 -6.19 -0.08 -11.46
N PHE A 126 -4.97 0.45 -11.37
CA PHE A 126 -3.74 -0.34 -11.54
C PHE A 126 -3.13 -0.84 -10.24
N ALA A 127 -3.74 -0.53 -9.08
CA ALA A 127 -3.38 -1.13 -7.82
C ALA A 127 -3.60 -2.65 -7.86
N ARG A 128 -2.71 -3.41 -7.19
CA ARG A 128 -2.76 -4.87 -7.19
C ARG A 128 -2.93 -5.41 -5.79
N GLN A 129 -3.94 -6.27 -5.61
CA GLN A 129 -4.20 -6.95 -4.35
C GLN A 129 -3.52 -8.32 -4.33
N TYR A 130 -2.88 -8.64 -3.22
CA TYR A 130 -2.30 -9.96 -2.95
C TYR A 130 -2.76 -10.45 -1.57
N ARG A 131 -2.88 -11.77 -1.44
CA ARG A 131 -2.94 -12.47 -0.16
C ARG A 131 -2.09 -13.73 -0.30
N ASP A 132 -0.79 -13.53 -0.24
CA ASP A 132 0.21 -14.58 -0.38
C ASP A 132 1.34 -14.30 0.63
N PRO A 133 1.53 -15.18 1.64
CA PRO A 133 2.62 -15.06 2.61
C PRO A 133 4.02 -15.02 1.98
N ALA A 134 4.19 -15.56 0.77
CA ALA A 134 5.44 -15.48 0.03
C ALA A 134 5.73 -14.05 -0.48
N ILE A 135 4.71 -13.21 -0.63
CA ILE A 135 4.84 -11.81 -1.07
C ILE A 135 4.81 -10.88 0.15
N PHE A 136 3.78 -11.00 0.99
CA PHE A 136 3.56 -10.12 2.13
C PHE A 136 3.55 -10.92 3.44
N PRO A 137 4.38 -10.58 4.43
CA PRO A 137 4.67 -11.44 5.57
C PRO A 137 3.54 -11.54 6.61
N ILE A 138 2.43 -10.83 6.40
CA ILE A 138 1.27 -10.83 7.29
C ILE A 138 0.09 -11.47 6.55
N ASP A 139 -0.62 -12.42 7.18
CA ASP A 139 -1.80 -13.08 6.58
C ASP A 139 -3.05 -12.19 6.59
N ILE A 140 -2.97 -11.08 5.88
CA ILE A 140 -4.09 -10.22 5.49
C ILE A 140 -3.93 -9.82 4.03
N PRO A 141 -5.00 -9.41 3.35
CA PRO A 141 -4.86 -8.84 2.03
C PRO A 141 -4.04 -7.55 2.05
N VAL A 142 -3.15 -7.36 1.08
CA VAL A 142 -2.40 -6.13 0.86
C VAL A 142 -2.67 -5.58 -0.54
N VAL A 143 -2.86 -4.28 -0.65
CA VAL A 143 -3.02 -3.56 -1.92
C VAL A 143 -1.75 -2.75 -2.19
N PHE A 144 -1.06 -3.05 -3.28
CA PHE A 144 0.12 -2.29 -3.72
C PHE A 144 -0.28 -1.22 -4.73
N ILE A 145 0.14 0.02 -4.48
CA ILE A 145 -0.12 1.17 -5.35
C ILE A 145 1.07 1.36 -6.31
N PRO A 146 0.84 1.44 -7.64
CA PRO A 146 1.92 1.65 -8.60
C PRO A 146 2.58 3.01 -8.44
N GLY A 147 3.88 3.09 -8.76
CA GLY A 147 4.58 4.36 -8.93
C GLY A 147 4.23 5.04 -10.25
N ILE A 148 4.57 6.32 -10.37
CA ILE A 148 4.41 7.12 -11.59
C ILE A 148 5.80 7.47 -12.13
N LYS A 149 5.98 7.38 -13.45
CA LYS A 149 7.16 7.86 -14.17
C LYS A 149 6.75 8.86 -15.24
N ASN A 150 7.67 9.77 -15.57
CA ASN A 150 7.50 10.60 -16.76
C ASN A 150 7.76 9.77 -18.01
N ALA A 151 7.09 10.10 -19.11
CA ALA A 151 7.49 9.60 -20.41
C ALA A 151 8.96 9.99 -20.63
N ALA A 152 9.81 9.03 -20.99
CA ALA A 152 11.15 9.36 -21.42
C ALA A 152 11.02 10.28 -22.64
N GLY A 153 11.38 11.56 -22.48
CA GLY A 153 11.48 12.45 -23.62
C GLY A 153 12.40 11.81 -24.65
N LYS A 154 12.12 11.96 -25.94
CA LYS A 154 13.12 11.62 -26.97
C LYS A 154 14.34 12.48 -26.67
N GLY A 155 15.34 11.91 -26.00
CA GLY A 155 16.60 12.60 -25.74
C GLY A 155 17.14 13.02 -27.09
N SER A 156 17.16 14.33 -27.36
CA SER A 156 17.99 14.83 -28.44
C SER A 156 19.43 14.52 -28.02
N HIS A 157 19.98 13.42 -28.55
CA HIS A 157 21.41 13.19 -28.54
C HIS A 157 22.05 14.33 -29.35
N ARG A 158 22.33 15.44 -28.68
CA ARG A 158 23.22 16.51 -29.15
C ARG A 158 23.94 17.08 -27.96
N TRP A 159 25.12 16.53 -27.69
CA TRP A 159 26.25 17.30 -27.23
C TRP A 159 27.45 16.86 -28.06
N ILE A 160 27.81 17.78 -28.96
CA ILE A 160 29.17 18.15 -29.42
C ILE A 160 30.33 17.39 -28.78
#